data_AF-A0A3M0L1Z9-F1
#
_entry.id   AF-A0A3M0L1Z9-F1
#
_cell.length_a   1.000
_cell.length_b   1.000
_cell.length_c   1.000
_cell.angle_alpha   90.00
_cell.angle_beta   90.00
_cell.angle_gamma   90.00
#
_symmetry.space_group_name_H-M   'P 1'
#
loop_
_entity.id
_entity.type
_entity.pdbx_description
1 polymer ?
#
loop_
_entity_poly.entity_id
_entity_poly.type
_entity_poly.pdbx_seq_one_letter_code
_entity_poly.pdbx_strand_id
1 'polypeptide(L)' 'MVRHRWCELVIKHKYEPGYRDIERFLREDQAMGVYLYGELMVNEDAKQQELARKCFAAAQEHMDPSSAKVVAEMLF' A
#
# COMPACT_ATOMS: atom_id res chain seq x y z
N MET A 1 -10.34 -6.47 9.19
CA MET A 1 -10.20 -5.33 10.14
C MET A 1 -8.89 -5.35 10.93
N VAL A 2 -8.51 -6.43 11.64
CA VAL A 2 -7.27 -6.45 12.45
C VAL A 2 -5.99 -6.24 11.62
N ARG A 3 -5.87 -6.89 10.45
CA ARG A 3 -4.70 -6.72 9.55
C ARG A 3 -4.56 -5.31 9.00
N HIS A 4 -5.68 -4.66 8.66
CA HIS A 4 -5.68 -3.27 8.20
C HIS A 4 -5.16 -2.33 9.28
N ARG A 5 -5.68 -2.46 10.51
CA ARG A 5 -5.25 -1.64 11.65
C ARG A 5 -3.76 -1.85 11.99
N TRP A 6 -3.27 -3.07 11.84
CA TRP A 6 -1.84 -3.35 11.97
C TRP A 6 -1.02 -2.60 10.92
N CYS A 7 -1.40 -2.67 9.63
CA CYS A 7 -0.70 -1.97 8.56
C CYS A 7 -0.67 -0.45 8.78
N GLU A 8 -1.78 0.15 9.22
CA GLU A 8 -1.84 1.58 9.59
C GLU A 8 -0.80 1.93 10.67
N LEU A 9 -0.67 1.12 11.72
CA LEU A 9 0.29 1.34 12.79
C LEU A 9 1.74 1.19 12.29
N VAL A 10 2.00 0.18 11.45
CA VAL A 10 3.31 -0.04 10.85
C VAL A 10 3.75 1.17 10.02
N ILE A 11 2.83 1.71 9.19
CA ILE A 11 3.08 2.90 8.37
C ILE A 11 3.34 4.12 9.25
N LYS A 12 2.42 4.39 10.19
CA LYS A 12 2.47 5.54 11.09
C LYS A 12 3.74 5.59 11.93
N HIS A 13 4.24 4.44 12.36
CA HIS A 13 5.44 4.34 13.18
C HIS A 13 6.71 3.99 12.38
N LYS A 14 6.64 3.92 11.05
CA LYS A 14 7.75 3.55 10.16
C LYS A 14 8.45 2.25 10.58
N TYR A 15 7.66 1.28 11.03
CA TYR A 15 8.18 0.02 11.56
C TYR A 15 8.59 -0.92 10.41
N GLU A 16 9.81 -0.76 9.92
CA GLU A 16 10.33 -1.50 8.75
C GLU A 16 10.14 -3.04 8.81
N PRO A 17 10.30 -3.73 9.96
CA PRO A 17 10.05 -5.18 10.00
C PRO A 17 8.61 -5.58 9.63
N GLY A 18 7.64 -4.67 9.78
CA GLY A 18 6.25 -4.88 9.42
C GLY A 18 5.93 -4.63 7.93
N TYR A 19 6.87 -4.13 7.12
CA TYR A 19 6.60 -3.81 5.71
C TYR A 19 6.23 -5.05 4.90
N ARG A 20 6.76 -6.23 5.27
CA ARG A 20 6.38 -7.50 4.65
C ARG A 20 4.89 -7.80 4.82
N ASP A 21 4.30 -7.42 5.94
CA ASP A 21 2.86 -7.59 6.18
C ASP A 21 2.05 -6.64 5.30
N ILE A 22 2.55 -5.43 5.07
CA ILE A 22 1.95 -4.44 4.16
C ILE A 22 1.98 -4.98 2.72
N GLU A 23 3.12 -5.48 2.24
CA GLU A 23 3.22 -6.05 0.88
C GLU A 23 2.22 -7.18 0.67
N ARG A 24 2.11 -8.07 1.65
CA ARG A 24 1.17 -9.18 1.62
C ARG A 24 -0.28 -8.68 1.61
N PHE A 25 -0.60 -7.70 2.45
CA PHE A 25 -1.92 -7.11 2.51
C PHE A 25 -2.31 -6.44 1.18
N LEU A 26 -1.44 -5.62 0.60
CA LEU A 26 -1.68 -4.93 -0.66
C LEU A 26 -1.84 -5.89 -1.85
N ARG A 27 -1.32 -7.12 -1.75
CA ARG A 27 -1.53 -8.16 -2.76
C ARG A 27 -2.82 -8.93 -2.54
N GLU A 28 -3.13 -9.30 -1.29
CA GLU A 28 -4.28 -10.15 -0.95
C GLU A 28 -5.61 -9.37 -0.91
N ASP A 29 -5.60 -8.11 -0.46
CA ASP A 29 -6.80 -7.30 -0.19
C ASP A 29 -6.86 -6.05 -1.10
N GLN A 30 -7.15 -6.24 -2.39
CA GLN A 30 -7.14 -5.17 -3.40
C GLN A 30 -8.13 -4.02 -3.09
N ALA A 31 -9.32 -4.31 -2.56
CA ALA A 31 -10.35 -3.30 -2.28
C ALA A 31 -9.98 -2.38 -1.10
N MET A 32 -9.38 -2.93 -0.04
CA MET A 32 -8.92 -2.15 1.11
C MET A 32 -7.49 -1.59 0.91
N GLY A 33 -6.71 -2.18 0.01
CA GLY A 33 -5.34 -1.77 -0.27
C GLY A 33 -5.23 -0.37 -0.87
N VAL A 34 -6.24 0.10 -1.62
CA VAL A 34 -6.26 1.45 -2.23
C VAL A 34 -6.04 2.55 -1.20
N TYR A 35 -6.70 2.47 -0.03
CA TYR A 35 -6.52 3.46 1.04
C TYR A 35 -5.09 3.44 1.61
N LEU A 36 -4.51 2.25 1.78
CA LEU A 36 -3.15 2.09 2.29
C LEU A 36 -2.08 2.63 1.35
N TYR A 37 -2.31 2.61 0.02
CA TYR A 37 -1.43 3.31 -0.92
C TYR A 37 -1.38 4.81 -0.63
N GLY A 38 -2.53 5.43 -0.31
CA GLY A 38 -2.58 6.83 0.11
C GLY A 38 -1.79 7.09 1.40
N GLU A 39 -1.97 6.25 2.43
CA GLU A 39 -1.24 6.38 3.70
C GLU A 39 0.29 6.26 3.53
N LEU A 40 0.75 5.35 2.65
CA LEU A 40 2.17 5.22 2.30
C LEU A 40 2.73 6.46 1.59
N MET A 41 1.88 7.21 0.89
CA MET A 41 2.28 8.42 0.17
C MET A 41 2.27 9.67 1.05
N VAL A 42 1.30 9.79 1.96
CA VAL A 42 1.15 10.93 2.88
C VAL A 42 2.33 11.09 3.84
N ASN A 43 2.97 9.99 4.24
CA ASN A 43 4.08 10.04 5.20
C ASN A 43 5.42 10.54 4.61
N GLU A 44 5.47 10.81 3.30
CA GLU A 44 6.64 11.31 2.55
C GLU A 44 7.94 10.52 2.83
N ASP A 45 7.82 9.26 3.20
CA ASP A 45 8.93 8.39 3.55
C ASP A 45 9.41 7.60 2.33
N ALA A 46 10.64 7.86 1.87
CA ALA A 46 11.16 7.28 0.64
C ALA A 46 11.04 5.74 0.58
N LYS A 47 11.20 5.04 1.71
CA LYS A 47 11.06 3.57 1.74
C LYS A 47 9.60 3.14 1.59
N GLN A 48 8.66 3.86 2.21
CA GLN A 48 7.23 3.60 2.07
C GLN A 48 6.73 3.92 0.65
N GLN A 49 7.24 4.99 0.04
CA GLN A 49 6.92 5.32 -1.36
C GLN A 49 7.45 4.25 -2.33
N GLU A 50 8.68 3.76 -2.10
CA GLU A 50 9.25 2.68 -2.89
C GLU A 50 8.45 1.38 -2.71
N LEU A 51 8.06 1.06 -1.47
CA LEU A 51 7.22 -0.09 -1.14
C LEU A 51 5.89 -0.03 -1.90
N ALA A 52 5.24 1.13 -1.89
CA ALA A 52 3.99 1.38 -2.59
C ALA A 52 4.15 1.14 -4.11
N ARG A 53 5.18 1.72 -4.73
CA ARG A 53 5.43 1.52 -6.18
C ARG A 53 5.71 0.05 -6.52
N LYS A 54 6.52 -0.65 -5.73
CA LYS A 54 6.82 -2.08 -5.94
C LYS A 54 5.57 -2.95 -5.80
N CYS A 55 4.75 -2.71 -4.79
CA CYS A 55 3.51 -3.45 -4.59
C CYS A 55 2.52 -3.20 -5.71
N PHE A 56 2.37 -1.95 -6.14
CA PHE A 56 1.46 -1.59 -7.21
C PHE A 56 1.88 -2.24 -8.54
N ALA A 57 3.16 -2.18 -8.90
CA ALA A 57 3.66 -2.84 -10.12
C ALA A 57 3.36 -4.35 -10.16
N ALA A 58 3.39 -5.02 -9.00
CA ALA A 58 3.09 -6.45 -8.90
C ALA A 58 1.58 -6.78 -8.81
N ALA A 59 0.74 -5.83 -8.41
CA ALA A 59 -0.68 -6.05 -8.16
C ALA A 59 -1.61 -5.45 -9.24
N GLN A 60 -1.14 -4.44 -9.99
CA GLN A 60 -1.97 -3.66 -10.93
C GLN A 60 -2.68 -4.52 -11.98
N GLU A 61 -2.08 -5.63 -12.44
CA GLU A 61 -2.67 -6.53 -13.44
C GLU A 61 -3.85 -7.34 -12.90
N HIS A 62 -3.95 -7.49 -11.58
CA HIS A 62 -5.01 -8.23 -10.90
C HIS A 62 -5.98 -7.31 -10.14
N MET A 63 -5.72 -6.00 -10.15
CA MET A 63 -6.56 -4.99 -9.55
C MET A 63 -7.69 -4.61 -10.51
N ASP A 64 -8.86 -4.22 -9.97
CA ASP A 64 -9.91 -3.63 -10.79
C ASP A 64 -9.38 -2.36 -11.51
N PRO A 65 -9.67 -2.16 -12.81
CA PRO A 65 -9.12 -1.05 -13.58
C PRO A 65 -9.40 0.34 -12.98
N SER A 66 -10.55 0.53 -12.32
CA SER A 66 -10.89 1.80 -11.69
C SER A 66 -10.02 2.05 -10.45
N SER A 67 -9.78 1.00 -9.66
CA SER A 67 -8.91 1.06 -8.48
C SER A 67 -7.44 1.27 -8.88
N ALA A 68 -6.99 0.58 -9.93
CA ALA A 68 -5.64 0.71 -10.45
C ALA A 68 -5.34 2.13 -10.92
N LYS A 69 -6.30 2.76 -11.60
CA LYS A 69 -6.18 4.15 -12.04
C LYS A 69 -6.03 5.11 -10.86
N VAL A 70 -6.86 4.98 -9.83
CA VAL A 70 -6.81 5.82 -8.63
C VAL A 70 -5.47 5.67 -7.91
N VAL A 71 -4.98 4.45 -7.76
CA VAL A 71 -3.69 4.20 -7.11
C VAL A 71 -2.52 4.75 -7.94
N ALA A 72 -2.57 4.63 -9.27
CA ALA A 72 -1.57 5.20 -10.16
C ALA A 72 -1.50 6.74 -10.03
N GLU A 73 -2.64 7.42 -9.97
CA GLU A 73 -2.72 8.88 -9.77
C GLU A 73 -2.16 9.34 -8.41
N MET A 74 -2.08 8.45 -7.41
CA MET A 74 -1.45 8.75 -6.11
C MET A 74 0.07 8.55 -6.11
N LEU A 75 0.59 7.65 -6.96
CA LEU A 75 1.99 7.21 -6.97
C LEU A 75 2.91 8.05 -7.87
N PHE A 76 2.32 8.69 -8.89
CA PHE A 76 2.98 9.38 -10.00
C PHE A 76 2.34 10.75 -10.25
#